data_AF-A0A9E3A1V8-F1
#
_entry.id   AF-A0A9E3A1V8-F1
#
_cell.length_a   1.000
_cell.length_b   1.000
_cell.length_c   1.000
_cell.angle_alpha   90.00
_cell.angle_beta   90.00
_cell.angle_gamma   90.00
#
_symmetry.space_group_name_H-M   'P 1'
#
loop_
_entity.id
_entity.type
_entity.pdbx_description
1 polymer ?
#
loop_
_entity_poly.entity_id
_entity_poly.type
_entity_poly.pdbx_seq_one_letter_code
_entity_poly.pdbx_strand_id
1 'polypeptide(L)'
;MPRASTHIFRVRLWPKVYRDIEIDSNKSLYDLAVAIIRAFGFEFDHAFGFFSKLTGYIYDSPVRYELFADLDNNPFADGDHHRAGSVKRTKVSQAFPEVGSKMLFLFDYGDHWEFRVEVIGLGEKVPRTRYPRVLTIVGKPPPQYPDIDEADG
;
A
#
# COMPACT_ATOMS: atom_id res chain seq x y z
N MET A 1 -21.92 -13.06 -15.92
CA MET A 1 -21.13 -11.91 -15.41
C MET A 1 -19.98 -12.46 -14.59
N PRO A 2 -18.73 -11.99 -14.71
CA PRO A 2 -17.68 -12.43 -13.81
C PRO A 2 -18.12 -12.04 -12.39
N ARG A 3 -18.17 -13.00 -11.46
CA ARG A 3 -18.45 -12.69 -10.06
C ARG A 3 -17.43 -11.66 -9.61
N ALA A 4 -17.91 -10.54 -9.08
CA ALA A 4 -17.03 -9.49 -8.63
C ALA A 4 -16.03 -10.08 -7.61
N SER A 5 -14.73 -9.91 -7.85
CA SER A 5 -13.67 -10.52 -7.04
C SER A 5 -13.12 -9.56 -6.00
N THR A 6 -12.50 -10.11 -4.98
CA THR A 6 -11.74 -9.39 -3.95
C THR A 6 -10.31 -9.95 -3.85
N HIS A 7 -9.39 -9.13 -3.36
CA HIS A 7 -8.04 -9.53 -2.96
C HIS A 7 -7.93 -9.47 -1.44
N ILE A 8 -7.29 -10.48 -0.86
CA ILE A 8 -6.94 -10.52 0.55
C ILE A 8 -5.42 -10.31 0.65
N PHE A 9 -5.04 -9.18 1.23
CA PHE A 9 -3.66 -8.80 1.44
C PHE A 9 -3.23 -9.09 2.86
N ARG A 10 -2.06 -9.70 3.04
CA ARG A 10 -1.30 -9.56 4.27
C ARG A 10 -0.36 -8.38 4.14
N VAL A 11 -0.49 -7.43 5.05
CA VAL A 11 0.30 -6.21 5.10
C VAL A 11 1.11 -6.23 6.38
N ARG A 12 2.44 -6.32 6.26
CA ARG A 12 3.35 -6.41 7.41
C ARG A 12 4.17 -5.13 7.53
N LEU A 13 4.07 -4.48 8.67
CA LEU A 13 5.01 -3.43 9.07
C LEU A 13 6.26 -4.10 9.67
N TRP A 14 6.06 -5.00 10.64
CA TRP A 14 7.11 -5.78 11.29
C TRP A 14 6.73 -7.26 11.40
N PRO A 15 7.65 -8.18 11.73
CA PRO A 15 7.35 -9.62 11.79
C PRO A 15 6.10 -9.97 12.62
N LYS A 16 5.89 -9.27 13.74
CA LYS A 16 4.75 -9.46 14.65
C LYS A 16 3.71 -8.33 14.60
N VAL A 17 3.79 -7.42 13.61
CA VAL A 17 2.83 -6.32 13.44
C VAL A 17 2.31 -6.34 12.00
N TYR A 18 1.10 -6.89 11.81
CA TYR A 18 0.51 -7.04 10.49
C TYR A 18 -1.02 -7.00 10.50
N ARG A 19 -1.59 -6.77 9.31
CA ARG A 19 -3.03 -6.75 9.05
C ARG A 19 -3.33 -7.67 7.87
N ASP A 20 -4.44 -8.39 7.95
CA ASP A 20 -5.02 -9.00 6.74
C ASP A 20 -6.20 -8.12 6.30
N ILE A 21 -6.15 -7.59 5.08
CA ILE A 21 -7.10 -6.61 4.55
C ILE A 21 -7.72 -7.18 3.28
N GLU A 22 -9.04 -7.23 3.22
CA GLU A 22 -9.78 -7.59 2.03
C GLU A 22 -10.33 -6.35 1.32
N ILE A 23 -10.08 -6.25 0.02
CA ILE A 23 -10.51 -5.14 -0.83
C ILE A 23 -11.07 -5.65 -2.15
N ASP A 24 -12.01 -4.89 -2.72
CA ASP A 24 -12.49 -5.11 -4.08
C ASP A 24 -11.35 -5.02 -5.10
N SER A 25 -11.21 -6.05 -5.93
CA SER A 25 -10.17 -6.15 -6.98
C SER A 25 -10.18 -4.99 -7.97
N ASN A 26 -11.32 -4.32 -8.16
CA ASN A 26 -11.47 -3.17 -9.06
C ASN A 26 -11.15 -1.83 -8.41
N LYS A 27 -10.86 -1.79 -7.10
CA LYS A 27 -10.43 -0.57 -6.42
C LYS A 27 -9.03 -0.15 -6.89
N SER A 28 -8.74 1.13 -6.74
CA SER A 28 -7.44 1.68 -7.11
C SER A 28 -6.36 1.29 -6.07
N LEU A 29 -5.09 1.40 -6.45
CA LEU A 29 -3.99 1.32 -5.48
C LEU A 29 -4.03 2.45 -4.44
N TYR A 30 -4.59 3.61 -4.79
CA TYR A 30 -4.84 4.68 -3.83
C TYR A 30 -5.83 4.23 -2.75
N ASP A 31 -6.93 3.59 -3.13
CA ASP A 31 -7.89 3.01 -2.16
C ASP A 31 -7.22 1.97 -1.25
N LEU A 32 -6.31 1.16 -1.80
CA LEU A 32 -5.53 0.18 -1.03
C LEU A 32 -4.57 0.89 -0.05
N ALA A 33 -3.85 1.93 -0.48
CA ALA A 33 -2.96 2.70 0.37
C ALA A 33 -3.70 3.33 1.56
N VAL A 34 -4.86 3.95 1.32
CA VAL A 34 -5.75 4.48 2.37
C VAL A 34 -6.16 3.36 3.34
N ALA A 35 -6.52 2.19 2.82
CA ALA A 35 -6.93 1.04 3.64
C ALA A 35 -5.78 0.54 4.53
N ILE A 36 -4.56 0.48 4.00
CA ILE A 36 -3.37 0.08 4.73
C ILE A 36 -3.13 1.04 5.89
N ILE A 37 -2.92 2.32 5.61
CA ILE A 37 -2.52 3.32 6.61
C ILE A 37 -3.55 3.41 7.74
N ARG A 38 -4.83 3.46 7.40
CA ARG A 38 -5.91 3.46 8.41
C ARG A 38 -5.97 2.18 9.23
N ALA A 39 -5.62 1.01 8.67
CA ALA A 39 -5.60 -0.24 9.42
C ALA A 39 -4.46 -0.30 10.46
N PHE A 40 -3.43 0.53 10.32
CA PHE A 40 -2.38 0.72 11.32
C PHE A 40 -2.65 1.92 12.25
N GLY A 41 -3.77 2.63 12.09
CA GLY A 41 -4.14 3.76 12.93
C GLY A 41 -3.35 5.04 12.63
N PHE A 42 -2.76 5.11 11.45
CA PHE A 42 -2.04 6.29 10.97
C PHE A 42 -3.01 7.22 10.22
N GLU A 43 -2.68 8.50 10.19
CA GLU A 43 -3.27 9.50 9.33
C GLU A 43 -2.72 9.36 7.90
N PHE A 44 -3.54 9.68 6.91
CA PHE A 44 -3.21 9.53 5.49
C PHE A 44 -2.99 10.90 4.84
N ASP A 45 -1.87 11.51 5.18
CA ASP A 45 -1.50 12.91 4.93
C ASP A 45 -0.21 13.08 4.12
N HIS A 46 0.56 12.01 3.91
CA HIS A 46 1.82 12.04 3.15
C HIS A 46 1.77 11.33 1.80
N ALA A 47 2.81 11.58 0.99
CA ALA A 47 3.04 10.92 -0.28
C ALA A 47 3.44 9.46 -0.10
N PHE A 48 3.24 8.65 -1.16
CA PHE A 48 3.48 7.22 -1.10
C PHE A 48 3.64 6.59 -2.50
N GLY A 49 4.14 5.35 -2.50
CA GLY A 49 4.25 4.52 -3.70
C GLY A 49 4.32 3.02 -3.40
N PHE A 50 4.12 2.22 -4.44
CA PHE A 50 4.28 0.77 -4.44
C PHE A 50 5.44 0.37 -5.36
N PHE A 51 6.31 -0.51 -4.90
CA PHE A 51 7.57 -0.88 -5.54
C PHE A 51 7.73 -2.41 -5.58
N SER A 52 8.12 -2.97 -6.72
CA SER A 52 8.27 -4.43 -6.85
C SER A 52 9.52 -5.00 -6.17
N LYS A 53 10.56 -4.20 -5.93
CA LYS A 53 11.67 -4.58 -5.06
C LYS A 53 11.25 -4.50 -3.59
N LEU A 54 11.54 -5.55 -2.83
CA LEU A 54 11.22 -5.64 -1.40
C LEU A 54 12.40 -5.28 -0.48
N THR A 55 13.58 -5.04 -1.06
CA THR A 55 14.86 -4.78 -0.39
C THR A 55 15.80 -4.01 -1.31
N GLY A 56 16.84 -3.38 -0.76
CA GLY A 56 17.84 -2.63 -1.52
C GLY A 56 17.30 -1.27 -1.97
N TYR A 57 17.84 -0.73 -3.07
CA TYR A 57 17.34 0.54 -3.62
C TYR A 57 16.03 0.30 -4.39
N ILE A 58 14.91 0.66 -3.74
CA ILE A 58 13.56 0.34 -4.21
C ILE A 58 13.12 1.18 -5.40
N TYR A 59 13.71 2.36 -5.62
CA TYR A 59 13.39 3.23 -6.74
C TYR A 59 13.86 2.65 -8.09
N ASP A 60 14.82 1.71 -8.07
CA ASP A 60 15.19 0.87 -9.22
C ASP A 60 14.21 -0.30 -9.43
N SER A 61 12.98 -0.22 -8.93
CA SER A 61 11.99 -1.26 -9.16
C SER A 61 11.56 -1.26 -10.63
N PRO A 62 11.59 -2.42 -11.31
CA PRO A 62 11.13 -2.52 -12.71
C PRO A 62 9.62 -2.25 -12.84
N VAL A 63 8.87 -2.40 -11.76
CA VAL A 63 7.45 -2.03 -11.68
C VAL A 63 7.26 -1.17 -10.44
N ARG A 64 6.74 0.04 -10.64
CA ARG A 64 6.41 0.96 -9.56
C ARG A 64 5.15 1.76 -9.88
N TYR A 65 4.42 2.12 -8.83
CA TYR A 65 3.23 2.95 -8.90
C TYR A 65 3.30 4.05 -7.85
N GLU A 66 3.15 5.31 -8.26
CA GLU A 66 3.40 6.46 -7.38
C GLU A 66 2.24 7.46 -7.39
N LEU A 67 2.09 8.23 -6.31
CA LEU A 67 1.02 9.22 -6.14
C LEU A 67 1.04 10.32 -7.19
N PHE A 68 2.24 10.74 -7.60
CA PHE A 68 2.46 11.89 -8.48
C PHE A 68 2.68 11.50 -9.96
N ALA A 69 2.49 10.23 -10.32
CA ALA A 69 2.68 9.75 -11.70
C ALA A 69 1.71 10.37 -12.72
N ASP A 70 0.66 11.06 -12.26
CA ASP A 70 -0.29 11.79 -13.10
C ASP A 70 0.03 13.29 -13.24
N LEU A 71 1.08 13.79 -12.58
CA LEU A 71 1.45 15.20 -12.63
C LEU A 71 2.47 15.44 -13.75
N ASP A 72 2.13 16.34 -14.67
CA ASP A 72 3.00 16.71 -15.81
C ASP A 72 4.36 17.28 -15.35
N ASN A 73 4.37 17.98 -14.20
CA ASN A 73 5.56 18.55 -13.57
C ASN A 73 5.75 17.96 -12.16
N ASN A 74 5.89 16.64 -12.06
CA ASN A 74 6.16 15.99 -10.77
C ASN A 74 7.51 16.50 -10.19
N PRO A 75 7.52 17.27 -9.09
CA PRO A 75 8.75 17.84 -8.53
C PRO A 75 9.63 16.78 -7.87
N PHE A 76 9.09 15.57 -7.65
CA PHE A 76 9.81 14.41 -7.13
C PHE A 76 10.28 13.48 -8.26
N ALA A 77 10.12 13.89 -9.52
CA ALA A 77 10.61 13.12 -10.64
C ALA A 77 12.10 13.37 -10.88
N ASP A 78 12.96 12.58 -10.22
CA ASP A 78 14.28 12.30 -10.78
C ASP A 78 14.10 11.57 -12.13
N GLY A 79 15.00 11.76 -13.09
CA GLY A 79 14.79 11.48 -14.54
C GLY A 79 14.25 10.10 -14.99
N ASP A 80 14.02 9.14 -14.09
CA ASP A 80 13.36 7.85 -14.34
C ASP A 80 11.89 7.75 -13.82
N HIS A 81 11.41 8.68 -12.97
CA HIS A 81 10.02 8.66 -12.45
C HIS A 81 8.93 8.81 -13.53
N HIS A 82 9.30 9.24 -14.74
CA HIS A 82 8.39 9.23 -15.90
C HIS A 82 7.92 7.81 -16.30
N ARG A 83 8.43 6.75 -15.68
CA ARG A 83 8.03 5.36 -15.91
C ARG A 83 7.09 4.78 -14.85
N ALA A 84 6.81 5.50 -13.76
CA ALA A 84 5.92 5.00 -12.74
C ALA A 84 4.46 4.99 -13.22
N GLY A 85 3.71 3.95 -12.86
CA GLY A 85 2.27 3.91 -13.07
C GLY A 85 1.51 4.75 -12.03
N SER A 86 0.27 5.12 -12.34
CA SER A 86 -0.58 5.88 -11.40
C SER A 86 -1.25 4.99 -10.38
N VAL A 87 -1.13 5.33 -9.09
CA VAL A 87 -1.90 4.66 -8.02
C VAL A 87 -3.40 4.94 -8.09
N LYS A 88 -3.81 6.05 -8.71
CA LYS A 88 -5.22 6.44 -8.85
C LYS A 88 -5.89 5.69 -10.00
N ARG A 89 -5.16 5.43 -11.09
CA ARG A 89 -5.68 4.77 -12.30
C ARG A 89 -5.46 3.26 -12.33
N THR A 90 -4.46 2.75 -11.60
CA THR A 90 -4.14 1.33 -11.55
C THR A 90 -5.04 0.63 -10.53
N LYS A 91 -5.73 -0.42 -10.98
CA LYS A 91 -6.53 -1.29 -10.11
C LYS A 91 -5.66 -2.25 -9.33
N VAL A 92 -6.14 -2.65 -8.16
CA VAL A 92 -5.54 -3.70 -7.32
C VAL A 92 -5.24 -4.96 -8.14
N SER A 93 -6.19 -5.47 -8.92
CA SER A 93 -6.00 -6.69 -9.72
C SER A 93 -5.02 -6.54 -10.89
N GLN A 94 -4.66 -5.31 -11.28
CA GLN A 94 -3.67 -5.09 -12.33
C GLN A 94 -2.25 -5.12 -11.76
N ALA A 95 -2.04 -4.51 -10.59
CA ALA A 95 -0.75 -4.47 -9.93
C ALA A 95 -0.42 -5.77 -9.17
N PHE A 96 -1.43 -6.48 -8.69
CA PHE A 96 -1.32 -7.73 -7.95
C PHE A 96 -2.16 -8.81 -8.66
N PRO A 97 -1.67 -9.43 -9.74
CA PRO A 97 -2.49 -10.28 -10.60
C PRO A 97 -2.90 -11.61 -9.96
N GLU A 98 -2.12 -12.11 -8.98
CA GLU A 98 -2.33 -13.45 -8.41
C GLU A 98 -1.89 -13.58 -6.94
N VAL A 99 -2.31 -14.67 -6.30
CA VAL A 99 -1.84 -15.04 -4.95
C VAL A 99 -0.32 -15.19 -4.96
N GLY A 100 0.34 -14.60 -3.96
CA GLY A 100 1.80 -14.54 -3.87
C GLY A 100 2.41 -13.30 -4.54
N SER A 101 1.62 -12.47 -5.24
CA SER A 101 2.08 -11.16 -5.71
C SER A 101 2.50 -10.29 -4.52
N LYS A 102 3.67 -9.65 -4.61
CA LYS A 102 4.25 -8.84 -3.54
C LYS A 102 4.74 -7.49 -4.04
N MET A 103 4.59 -6.47 -3.20
CA MET A 103 5.23 -5.18 -3.36
C MET A 103 5.59 -4.60 -1.99
N LEU A 104 6.58 -3.71 -1.99
CA LEU A 104 6.81 -2.79 -0.89
C LEU A 104 5.91 -1.58 -1.07
N PHE A 105 5.12 -1.27 -0.06
CA PHE A 105 4.38 -0.01 0.03
C PHE A 105 5.18 0.93 0.92
N LEU A 106 5.70 2.01 0.35
CA LEU A 106 6.40 3.07 1.06
C LEU A 106 5.42 4.23 1.27
N PHE A 107 5.16 4.59 2.52
CA PHE A 107 4.37 5.76 2.90
C PHE A 107 5.25 6.75 3.65
N ASP A 108 5.03 8.03 3.41
CA ASP A 108 5.86 9.12 3.89
C ASP A 108 7.32 9.00 3.42
N TYR A 109 7.66 9.74 2.37
CA TYR A 109 9.03 9.74 1.82
C TYR A 109 10.05 10.45 2.73
N GLY A 110 9.61 11.11 3.81
CA GLY A 110 10.51 11.63 4.85
C GLY A 110 10.86 10.55 5.87
N ASP A 111 9.83 9.96 6.49
CA ASP A 111 10.01 9.00 7.61
C ASP A 111 10.11 7.53 7.18
N HIS A 112 9.85 7.23 5.91
CA HIS A 112 10.06 5.93 5.28
C HIS A 112 9.30 4.77 5.94
N TRP A 113 7.98 4.92 6.10
CA TRP A 113 7.15 3.82 6.57
C TRP A 113 7.02 2.72 5.51
N GLU A 114 7.75 1.63 5.72
CA GLU A 114 7.81 0.48 4.82
C GLU A 114 6.87 -0.66 5.23
N PHE A 115 5.91 -0.99 4.36
CA PHE A 115 5.01 -2.12 4.53
C PHE A 115 5.23 -3.16 3.44
N ARG A 116 5.43 -4.42 3.82
CA ARG A 116 5.41 -5.54 2.88
C ARG A 116 3.97 -5.96 2.62
N VAL A 117 3.52 -5.83 1.38
CA VAL A 117 2.16 -6.14 0.93
C VAL A 117 2.19 -7.40 0.07
N GLU A 118 1.45 -8.43 0.48
CA GLU A 118 1.39 -9.73 -0.20
C GLU A 118 -0.07 -10.15 -0.40
N VAL A 119 -0.45 -10.59 -1.59
CA VAL A 119 -1.74 -11.27 -1.80
C VAL A 119 -1.66 -12.66 -1.19
N ILE A 120 -2.45 -12.94 -0.16
CA ILE A 120 -2.54 -14.25 0.49
C ILE A 120 -3.78 -15.04 0.07
N GLY A 121 -4.69 -14.42 -0.65
CA GLY A 121 -5.90 -15.06 -1.15
C GLY A 121 -6.70 -14.17 -2.08
N LEU A 122 -7.56 -14.81 -2.87
CA LEU A 122 -8.59 -14.15 -3.68
C LEU A 122 -9.96 -14.59 -3.17
N GLY A 123 -10.94 -13.70 -3.27
CA GLY A 123 -12.30 -13.95 -2.81
C GLY A 123 -13.35 -13.49 -3.81
N GLU A 124 -14.60 -13.74 -3.46
CA GLU A 124 -15.77 -13.20 -4.15
C GLU A 124 -16.41 -12.14 -3.27
N LYS A 125 -16.88 -11.05 -3.89
CA LYS A 125 -17.63 -10.03 -3.16
C LYS A 125 -18.88 -10.64 -2.54
N VAL A 126 -19.03 -10.40 -1.24
CA VAL A 126 -20.25 -10.77 -0.52
C VAL A 126 -21.29 -9.65 -0.70
N PRO A 127 -22.54 -9.98 -1.09
CA PRO A 127 -23.61 -8.99 -1.19
C PRO A 127 -23.78 -8.19 0.11
N ARG A 128 -24.06 -6.89 -0.02
CA ARG A 128 -24.28 -5.95 1.10
C ARG A 128 -23.09 -5.79 2.06
N THR A 129 -21.89 -6.24 1.68
CA THR A 129 -20.67 -6.03 2.48
C THR A 129 -19.93 -4.78 2.01
N ARG A 130 -19.41 -3.99 2.96
CA ARG A 130 -18.54 -2.85 2.67
C ARG A 130 -17.09 -3.29 2.59
N TYR A 131 -16.37 -2.73 1.63
CA TYR A 131 -14.94 -2.92 1.42
C TYR A 131 -14.25 -1.54 1.40
N PRO A 132 -12.99 -1.44 1.82
CA PRO A 132 -12.14 -2.50 2.37
C PRO A 132 -12.59 -2.94 3.78
N ARG A 133 -12.20 -4.15 4.20
CA ARG A 133 -12.41 -4.65 5.57
C ARG A 133 -11.15 -5.31 6.11
N VAL A 134 -10.88 -5.09 7.39
CA VAL A 134 -9.77 -5.75 8.09
C VAL A 134 -10.26 -7.08 8.64
N LEU A 135 -9.63 -8.17 8.22
CA LEU A 135 -9.96 -9.54 8.64
C LEU A 135 -9.14 -9.97 9.86
N THR A 136 -7.88 -9.56 9.91
CA THR A 136 -6.94 -9.93 10.97
C THR A 136 -6.15 -8.71 11.45
N ILE A 137 -5.98 -8.59 12.76
CA ILE A 137 -5.11 -7.60 13.41
C ILE A 137 -4.13 -8.33 14.32
N VAL A 138 -2.84 -8.21 14.07
CA VAL A 138 -1.78 -8.75 14.94
C VAL A 138 -0.78 -7.66 15.28
N GLY A 139 -0.50 -7.52 16.58
CA GLY A 139 0.46 -6.56 17.11
C GLY A 139 -0.03 -5.10 17.10
N LYS A 140 0.49 -4.33 18.07
CA LYS A 140 0.29 -2.89 18.15
C LYS A 140 1.39 -2.19 17.31
N PRO A 141 1.03 -1.30 16.36
CA PRO A 141 2.02 -0.48 15.67
C PRO A 141 2.60 0.59 16.61
N PRO A 142 3.79 1.13 16.30
CA PRO A 142 4.29 2.32 16.99
C PRO A 142 3.37 3.51 16.72
N PRO A 143 3.47 4.60 17.50
CA PRO A 143 2.93 5.90 17.09
C PRO A 143 3.46 6.29 15.70
N GLN A 144 2.65 6.99 14.90
CA GLN A 144 3.05 7.44 13.56
C GLN A 144 4.18 8.47 13.64
N TYR A 145 4.06 9.45 14.54
CA TYR A 145 5.09 10.45 14.81
C TYR A 145 5.22 10.55 16.34
N PRO A 146 6.38 10.22 16.94
CA PRO A 146 6.62 10.46 18.35
C PRO A 146 6.71 11.98 18.62
N ASP A 147 6.22 12.43 19.77
CA ASP A 147 6.37 13.82 20.19
C ASP A 147 7.86 14.14 20.36
N ILE A 148 8.31 15.23 19.72
CA ILE A 148 9.72 15.63 19.62
C ILE A 148 10.30 16.08 20.98
N ASP A 149 9.47 16.21 22.01
CA ASP A 149 9.81 16.75 23.33
C ASP A 149 10.55 15.74 24.24
N GLU A 150 10.80 14.50 23.80
CA GLU A 150 11.58 13.50 24.54
C GLU A 150 13.02 13.30 24.00
N ALA A 151 13.47 14.12 23.04
CA ALA A 151 14.79 13.96 22.40
C ALA A 151 15.96 14.74 23.05
N ASP A 152 15.72 15.44 24.17
CA ASP A 152 16.77 16.09 24.97
C ASP A 152 16.58 15.77 26.47
N GLY A 153 17.27 14.72 26.94
CA GLY A 153 17.38 14.34 28.35
C GLY A 153 18.68 13.59 28.63
#